data_AF-A0A9X0WED4-F1
#
_entry.id   AF-A0A9X0WED4-F1
#
_cell.length_a   1.000
_cell.length_b   1.000
_cell.length_c   1.000
_cell.angle_alpha   90.00
_cell.angle_beta   90.00
_cell.angle_gamma   90.00
#
_symmetry.space_group_name_H-M   'P 1'
#
loop_
_entity.id
_entity.type
_entity.pdbx_description
1 polymer ?
#
loop_
_entity_poly.entity_id
_entity_poly.type
_entity_poly.pdbx_seq_one_letter_code
_entity_poly.pdbx_strand_id
1 'polypeptide(L)'
;TASVKQSAGFSAFAAAKHGLRALAGSLAREVGPQGIHVAHLIIDGIIDVPRVHEQMPEMAAARGEQGLIKPEHIAETLLWLHRQPKDAWTFELDLRPANEPW
;
A
#
# COMPACT_ATOMS: atom_id res chain seq x y z
N THR A 1 -5.80 -6.19 7.03
CA THR A 1 -5.93 -6.41 5.58
C THR A 1 -4.89 -7.42 5.11
N ALA A 2 -5.10 -8.08 3.97
CA ALA A 2 -4.34 -9.28 3.60
C ALA A 2 -3.27 -9.01 2.51
N SER A 3 -2.57 -7.87 2.53
CA SER A 3 -1.61 -7.54 1.48
C SER A 3 -0.40 -8.49 1.51
N VAL A 4 0.63 -8.16 2.29
CA VAL A 4 1.70 -9.11 2.62
C VAL A 4 1.30 -9.97 3.83
N LYS A 5 0.53 -9.40 4.76
CA LYS A 5 -0.06 -10.12 5.88
C LYS A 5 -0.98 -11.22 5.36
N GLN A 6 -0.67 -12.47 5.65
CA GLN A 6 -1.50 -13.60 5.27
C GLN A 6 -2.67 -13.71 6.24
N SER A 7 -3.85 -14.04 5.75
CA SER A 7 -5.05 -14.24 6.58
C SER A 7 -5.86 -15.41 6.05
N ALA A 8 -6.49 -16.16 6.96
CA ALA A 8 -7.37 -17.26 6.59
C ALA A 8 -8.47 -16.76 5.63
N GLY A 9 -8.72 -17.49 4.54
CA GLY A 9 -9.68 -17.10 3.50
C GLY A 9 -9.13 -16.18 2.39
N PHE A 10 -7.89 -15.71 2.50
CA PHE A 10 -7.29 -14.75 1.53
C PHE A 10 -6.12 -15.35 0.72
N SER A 11 -6.03 -16.68 0.55
CA SER A 11 -4.88 -17.34 -0.07
C SER A 11 -4.56 -16.85 -1.48
N ALA A 12 -5.56 -16.77 -2.37
CA ALA A 12 -5.39 -16.27 -3.73
C ALA A 12 -4.95 -14.79 -3.76
N PHE A 13 -5.52 -13.98 -2.86
CA PHE A 13 -5.17 -12.57 -2.74
C PHE A 13 -3.73 -12.38 -2.25
N ALA A 14 -3.34 -13.12 -1.19
CA ALA A 14 -1.98 -13.12 -0.68
C ALA A 14 -0.97 -13.58 -1.73
N ALA A 15 -1.27 -14.65 -2.48
CA ALA A 15 -0.41 -15.14 -3.56
C ALA A 15 -0.21 -14.06 -4.64
N ALA A 16 -1.28 -13.39 -5.07
CA ALA A 16 -1.20 -12.31 -6.06
C ALA A 16 -0.35 -11.13 -5.55
N LYS A 17 -0.49 -10.74 -4.27
CA LYS A 17 0.29 -9.65 -3.67
C LYS A 17 1.78 -9.99 -3.55
N HIS A 18 2.11 -11.23 -3.18
CA HIS A 18 3.51 -11.68 -3.17
C HIS A 18 4.10 -11.74 -4.59
N GLY A 19 3.30 -12.16 -5.58
CA GLY A 19 3.69 -12.11 -6.99
C GLY A 19 3.98 -10.69 -7.48
N LEU A 20 3.14 -9.72 -7.11
CA LEU A 20 3.35 -8.30 -7.44
C LEU A 20 4.64 -7.75 -6.83
N ARG A 21 4.93 -8.10 -5.57
CA ARG A 21 6.19 -7.72 -4.91
C ARG A 21 7.41 -8.31 -5.63
N ALA A 22 7.33 -9.59 -6.01
CA ALA A 22 8.39 -10.26 -6.75
C ALA A 22 8.62 -9.60 -8.13
N LEU A 23 7.55 -9.29 -8.85
CA LEU A 23 7.60 -8.57 -10.13
C LEU A 23 8.26 -7.19 -9.98
N ALA A 24 7.83 -6.39 -8.99
CA ALA A 24 8.41 -5.08 -8.73
C ALA A 24 9.92 -5.17 -8.44
N GLY A 25 10.34 -6.21 -7.70
CA GLY A 25 11.76 -6.48 -7.45
C GLY A 25 12.54 -6.86 -8.70
N SER A 26 11.96 -7.62 -9.63
CA SER A 26 12.59 -7.94 -10.92
C SER A 26 12.76 -6.68 -11.75
N LEU A 27 11.68 -5.91 -11.92
CA LEU A 27 11.69 -4.66 -12.66
C LEU A 27 12.72 -3.68 -12.10
N ALA A 28 12.80 -3.50 -10.79
CA ALA A 28 13.80 -2.63 -10.17
C ALA A 28 15.24 -2.98 -10.59
N ARG A 29 15.56 -4.27 -10.76
CA ARG A 29 16.87 -4.72 -11.23
C ARG A 29 17.07 -4.59 -12.73
N GLU A 30 16.01 -4.80 -13.51
CA GLU A 30 16.04 -4.72 -14.97
C GLU A 30 16.15 -3.29 -15.48
N VAL A 31 15.40 -2.35 -14.88
CA VAL A 31 15.33 -0.95 -15.35
C VAL A 31 16.09 0.03 -14.45
N GLY A 32 16.49 -0.38 -13.25
CA GLY A 32 17.33 0.43 -12.36
C GLY A 32 18.61 0.97 -13.02
N PRO A 33 19.39 0.14 -13.76
CA PRO A 33 20.57 0.61 -14.51
C PRO A 33 20.27 1.66 -15.58
N GLN A 34 19.00 1.79 -16.01
CA GLN A 34 18.54 2.80 -16.97
C GLN A 34 18.15 4.11 -16.27
N GLY A 35 18.34 4.21 -14.96
CA GLY A 35 17.98 5.37 -14.16
C GLY A 35 16.48 5.49 -13.89
N ILE A 36 15.75 4.37 -13.90
CA ILE A 36 14.31 4.32 -13.58
C ILE A 36 14.13 3.82 -12.14
N HIS A 37 13.43 4.60 -11.33
CA HIS A 37 13.06 4.24 -9.96
C HIS A 37 11.82 3.36 -9.96
N VAL A 38 11.93 2.16 -9.41
CA VAL A 38 10.78 1.27 -9.16
C VAL A 38 10.59 1.14 -7.66
N ALA A 39 9.36 1.39 -7.21
CA ALA A 39 8.95 1.23 -5.82
C ALA A 39 7.68 0.39 -5.70
N HIS A 40 7.61 -0.42 -4.66
CA HIS A 40 6.47 -1.24 -4.29
C HIS A 40 5.75 -0.61 -3.09
N LEU A 41 4.53 -0.13 -3.31
CA LEU A 41 3.71 0.44 -2.24
C LEU A 41 2.67 -0.56 -1.76
N ILE A 42 2.72 -0.83 -0.46
CA ILE A 42 1.76 -1.63 0.27
C ILE A 42 0.81 -0.65 0.97
N ILE A 43 -0.45 -0.66 0.57
CA ILE A 43 -1.52 0.08 1.25
C ILE A 43 -2.32 -0.95 2.02
N ASP A 44 -1.98 -1.13 3.29
CA ASP A 44 -2.55 -2.13 4.19
C ASP A 44 -3.58 -1.47 5.11
N GLY A 45 -4.73 -1.17 4.53
CA GLY A 45 -5.88 -0.61 5.23
C GLY A 45 -7.01 -0.31 4.26
N ILE A 46 -8.14 0.15 4.80
CA ILE A 46 -9.26 0.58 3.98
C ILE A 46 -9.09 2.07 3.69
N ILE A 47 -9.19 2.42 2.41
CA ILE A 47 -9.08 3.81 1.97
C ILE A 47 -10.42 4.51 2.17
N ASP A 48 -10.39 5.70 2.75
CA ASP A 48 -11.55 6.54 3.02
C ASP A 48 -12.10 7.14 1.71
N VAL A 49 -13.02 6.42 1.06
CA VAL A 49 -13.66 6.83 -0.20
C VAL A 49 -15.18 6.71 -0.11
N PRO A 50 -15.96 7.49 -0.89
CA PRO A 50 -17.42 7.50 -0.81
C PRO A 50 -18.05 6.11 -0.86
N ARG A 51 -17.55 5.25 -1.76
CA ARG A 51 -18.02 3.86 -1.91
C ARG A 51 -17.93 3.03 -0.62
N VAL A 52 -16.94 3.27 0.24
CA VAL A 52 -16.79 2.56 1.52
C VAL A 52 -17.92 2.94 2.47
N HIS A 53 -18.28 4.23 2.53
CA HIS A 53 -19.39 4.72 3.35
C HIS A 53 -20.75 4.28 2.81
N GLU A 54 -20.90 4.14 1.48
CA GLU A 54 -22.14 3.67 0.86
C GLU A 54 -22.35 2.15 1.00
N GLN A 55 -21.31 1.35 0.77
CA GLN A 55 -21.41 -0.11 0.71
C GLN A 55 -21.17 -0.78 2.06
N MET A 56 -20.42 -0.13 2.95
CA MET A 56 -20.00 -0.69 4.24
C MET A 56 -20.10 0.35 5.38
N PRO A 57 -21.27 1.00 5.57
CA PRO A 57 -21.43 2.11 6.52
C PRO A 57 -21.10 1.72 7.97
N GLU A 58 -21.56 0.56 8.43
CA GLU A 58 -21.31 0.10 9.80
C GLU A 58 -19.82 -0.15 10.07
N MET A 59 -19.12 -0.74 9.09
CA MET A 59 -17.68 -1.00 9.20
C MET A 59 -16.89 0.30 9.18
N ALA A 60 -17.24 1.24 8.30
CA ALA A 60 -16.63 2.57 8.26
C ALA A 60 -16.80 3.31 9.59
N ALA A 61 -18.00 3.27 10.17
CA ALA A 61 -18.28 3.86 11.48
C ALA A 61 -17.48 3.19 12.62
N ALA A 62 -17.41 1.85 12.62
CA ALA A 62 -16.70 1.08 13.65
C ALA A 62 -15.18 1.33 13.65
N ARG A 63 -14.60 1.74 12.51
CA ARG A 63 -13.17 2.03 12.36
C ARG A 63 -12.75 3.37 13.02
N GLY A 64 -13.69 4.29 13.19
CA GLY A 64 -13.45 5.62 13.76
C GLY A 64 -12.54 6.52 12.89
N GLU A 65 -12.28 7.74 13.37
CA GLU A 65 -11.56 8.80 12.60
C GLU A 65 -10.15 8.41 12.12
N GLN A 66 -9.49 7.47 12.80
CA GLN A 66 -8.11 7.06 12.51
C GLN A 66 -8.00 5.63 11.97
N GLY A 67 -9.13 4.97 11.66
CA GLY A 67 -9.15 3.59 11.17
C GLY A 67 -9.25 3.44 9.65
N LEU A 68 -9.44 4.53 8.93
CA LEU A 68 -9.43 4.58 7.47
C LEU A 68 -8.27 5.44 6.99
N ILE A 69 -7.65 5.06 5.88
CA ILE A 69 -6.55 5.81 5.27
C ILE A 69 -7.13 6.91 4.38
N LYS A 70 -6.85 8.16 4.69
CA LYS A 70 -7.21 9.29 3.83
C LYS A 70 -6.43 9.25 2.51
N PRO A 71 -7.09 9.38 1.35
CA PRO A 71 -6.42 9.41 0.04
C PRO A 71 -5.31 10.47 -0.05
N GLU A 72 -5.48 11.60 0.62
CA GLU A 72 -4.53 12.71 0.64
C GLU A 72 -3.19 12.30 1.24
N HIS A 73 -3.20 11.50 2.31
CA HIS A 73 -1.96 11.02 2.94
C HIS A 73 -1.22 10.01 2.05
N ILE A 74 -1.96 9.21 1.25
CA ILE A 74 -1.36 8.31 0.25
C ILE A 74 -0.71 9.16 -0.85
N ALA A 75 -1.39 10.21 -1.31
CA ALA A 75 -0.88 11.11 -2.34
C ALA A 75 0.37 11.88 -1.87
N GLU A 76 0.39 12.37 -0.64
CA GLU A 76 1.56 13.02 -0.03
C GLU A 76 2.76 12.05 0.03
N THR A 77 2.52 10.81 0.42
CA THR A 77 3.57 9.77 0.47
C THR A 77 4.12 9.49 -0.94
N LEU A 78 3.26 9.38 -1.94
CA LEU A 78 3.66 9.22 -3.35
C LEU A 78 4.45 10.43 -3.86
N LEU A 79 4.05 11.64 -3.49
CA LEU A 79 4.74 12.86 -3.88
C LEU A 79 6.13 12.96 -3.25
N TRP A 80 6.26 12.56 -1.98
CA TRP A 80 7.56 12.45 -1.31
C TRP A 80 8.45 11.42 -2.02
N LEU A 81 7.92 10.24 -2.31
CA LEU A 81 8.65 9.14 -2.96
C LEU A 81 9.16 9.57 -4.35
N HIS A 82 8.30 10.21 -5.14
CA HIS A 82 8.65 10.70 -6.48
C HIS A 82 9.77 11.75 -6.45
N ARG A 83 9.88 12.52 -5.37
CA ARG A 83 10.87 13.60 -5.21
C ARG A 83 12.20 13.12 -4.63
N GLN A 84 12.37 11.83 -4.34
CA GLN A 84 13.61 11.32 -3.75
C GLN A 84 14.81 11.56 -4.67
N PRO A 85 15.95 12.00 -4.09
CA PRO A 85 17.20 12.04 -4.84
C PRO A 85 17.64 10.61 -5.20
N LYS A 86 18.37 10.48 -6.32
CA LYS A 86 18.75 9.17 -6.88
C LYS A 86 19.70 8.36 -5.99
N ASP A 87 20.35 9.00 -5.02
CA ASP A 87 21.23 8.38 -4.05
C ASP A 87 20.49 7.77 -2.85
N ALA A 88 19.16 7.94 -2.76
CA ALA A 88 18.34 7.48 -1.64
C ALA A 88 16.96 6.94 -2.07
N TRP A 89 16.89 6.20 -3.18
CA TRP A 89 15.64 5.60 -3.65
C TRP A 89 15.11 4.50 -2.73
N THR A 90 13.87 4.67 -2.28
CA THR A 90 13.12 3.68 -1.51
C THR A 90 12.51 2.62 -2.43
N PHE A 91 12.73 1.35 -2.10
CA PHE A 91 12.11 0.25 -2.85
C PHE A 91 10.73 -0.14 -2.32
N GLU A 92 10.46 -0.08 -1.01
CA GLU A 92 9.21 -0.58 -0.43
C GLU A 92 8.68 0.38 0.64
N LEU A 93 7.38 0.64 0.62
CA LEU A 93 6.65 1.40 1.64
C LEU A 93 5.43 0.62 2.08
N ASP A 94 5.15 0.65 3.39
CA ASP A 94 3.98 0.02 3.99
C ASP A 94 3.16 1.07 4.76
N LEU A 95 1.99 1.41 4.21
CA LEU A 95 1.08 2.42 4.74
C LEU A 95 -0.12 1.72 5.36
N ARG A 96 -0.38 2.00 6.63
CA ARG A 96 -1.48 1.41 7.40
C ARG A 96 -2.03 2.38 8.45
N PRO A 97 -3.31 2.27 8.84
CA PRO A 97 -3.86 2.98 9.98
C PRO A 97 -3.12 2.63 11.28
N ALA A 98 -2.95 3.59 12.17
CA ALA A 98 -2.25 3.38 13.44
C ALA A 98 -2.96 2.41 14.40
N ASN A 99 -4.26 2.19 14.20
CA ASN A 99 -5.09 1.31 15.02
C ASN A 99 -5.17 -0.14 14.51
N GLU A 100 -4.48 -0.48 13.41
CA GLU A 100 -4.38 -1.85 12.92
C GLU A 100 -3.24 -2.60 13.67
N PRO A 101 -3.49 -3.81 14.19
CA PRO A 101 -2.43 -4.63 14.78
C PRO A 101 -1.43 -5.08 13.70
N TRP A 102 -0.15 -4.99 14.02
CA TRP A 102 0.95 -5.45 13.18
C TRP A 102 0.90 -6.96 12.95
#